data_AF-C5KY44-F1
#
_entry.id   AF-C5KY44-F1
#
_cell.length_a   1.000
_cell.length_b   1.000
_cell.length_c   1.000
_cell.angle_alpha   90.00
_cell.angle_beta   90.00
_cell.angle_gamma   90.00
#
_symmetry.space_group_name_H-M   'P 1'
#
loop_
_entity.id
_entity.type
_entity.pdbx_description
1 polymer ?
#
loop_
_entity_poly.entity_id
_entity_poly.type
_entity_poly.pdbx_seq_one_letter_code
_entity_poly.pdbx_strand_id
1 'polypeptide(L)'
;MSADDDGRCEDIAVPTLIIHAVDDPVIHVDSAGPRFKDIITPTGGHVGWPQGWLPWTQGFGWISNTALDFAETVAADKYAD
;
A
#
# COMPACT_ATOMS: atom_id res chain seq x y z
N MET A 1 1.53 -1.96 -31.03
CA MET A 1 1.35 -2.46 -29.66
C MET A 1 0.40 -3.64 -29.78
N SER A 2 0.87 -4.87 -29.55
CA SER A 2 0.02 -6.07 -29.56
C SER A 2 -0.90 -6.03 -28.35
N ALA A 3 -2.11 -6.57 -28.51
CA ALA A 3 -3.19 -6.54 -27.53
C ALA A 3 -2.96 -7.44 -26.29
N ASP A 4 -1.72 -7.88 -26.06
CA ASP A 4 -1.39 -9.00 -25.16
C ASP A 4 -0.43 -8.61 -24.02
N ASP A 5 -0.07 -7.33 -23.89
CA ASP A 5 0.66 -6.84 -22.71
C ASP A 5 -0.34 -6.20 -21.75
N ASP A 6 -1.09 -7.03 -21.04
CA ASP A 6 -2.20 -6.65 -20.17
C ASP A 6 -1.75 -6.18 -18.77
N GLY A 7 -0.51 -5.73 -18.63
CA GLY A 7 -0.01 -5.04 -17.43
C GLY A 7 -0.14 -5.88 -16.15
N ARG A 8 -0.11 -7.20 -16.28
CA ARG A 8 -0.28 -8.13 -15.17
C ARG A 8 0.88 -7.94 -14.19
N CYS A 9 0.54 -7.59 -12.96
CA CYS A 9 1.51 -7.46 -11.88
C CYS A 9 2.02 -8.84 -11.35
N GLU A 10 1.81 -9.92 -12.11
CA GLU A 10 2.17 -11.33 -11.79
C GLU A 10 3.66 -11.54 -11.57
N ASP A 11 4.49 -10.74 -12.23
CA ASP A 11 5.94 -10.85 -12.17
C ASP A 11 6.60 -9.88 -11.17
N ILE A 12 5.81 -9.26 -10.27
CA ILE A 12 6.38 -8.43 -9.20
C ILE A 12 7.12 -9.34 -8.20
N ALA A 13 8.45 -9.40 -8.35
CA ALA A 13 9.34 -10.22 -7.52
C ALA A 13 9.91 -9.47 -6.30
N VAL A 14 9.51 -8.23 -6.06
CA VAL A 14 9.97 -7.41 -4.93
C VAL A 14 8.91 -7.38 -3.82
N PRO A 15 9.32 -7.41 -2.54
CA PRO A 15 8.38 -7.20 -1.43
C PRO A 15 7.60 -5.90 -1.63
N THR A 16 6.27 -6.02 -1.66
CA THR A 16 5.37 -4.90 -1.95
C THR A 16 4.31 -4.81 -0.85
N LEU A 17 4.18 -3.62 -0.26
CA LEU A 17 3.13 -3.28 0.68
C LEU A 17 2.08 -2.43 -0.02
N ILE A 18 0.81 -2.81 0.11
CA ILE A 18 -0.33 -1.99 -0.31
C ILE A 18 -1.02 -1.47 0.95
N ILE A 19 -1.28 -0.16 0.98
CA ILE A 19 -2.09 0.48 2.02
C ILE A 19 -3.34 1.00 1.34
N HIS A 20 -4.49 0.60 1.87
CA HIS A 20 -5.79 0.90 1.31
C HIS A 20 -6.83 1.07 2.43
N ALA A 21 -8.05 1.43 2.05
CA ALA A 21 -9.18 1.80 2.89
C ALA A 21 -10.46 1.49 2.14
N VAL A 22 -11.45 1.11 2.91
CA VAL A 22 -12.74 0.66 2.39
C VAL A 22 -13.55 1.83 1.81
N ASP A 23 -13.36 3.04 2.33
CA ASP A 23 -14.14 4.23 1.98
C ASP A 23 -13.52 5.12 0.89
N ASP A 24 -12.52 4.64 0.14
CA ASP A 24 -11.97 5.41 -0.97
C ASP A 24 -12.98 5.58 -2.11
N PRO A 25 -13.37 6.83 -2.44
CA PRO A 25 -14.31 7.09 -3.52
C PRO A 25 -13.70 6.95 -4.92
N VAL A 26 -12.38 6.77 -5.06
CA VAL A 26 -11.65 6.76 -6.34
C VAL A 26 -11.23 5.36 -6.73
N ILE A 27 -10.58 4.61 -5.84
CA ILE A 27 -10.10 3.25 -6.09
C ILE A 27 -10.84 2.28 -5.17
N HIS A 28 -11.50 1.28 -5.75
CA HIS A 28 -12.23 0.28 -4.98
C HIS A 28 -11.27 -0.64 -4.22
N VAL A 29 -11.59 -0.99 -2.96
CA VAL A 29 -10.69 -1.75 -2.08
C VAL A 29 -10.17 -3.06 -2.71
N ASP A 30 -11.01 -3.73 -3.49
CA ASP A 30 -10.70 -4.98 -4.21
C ASP A 30 -9.73 -4.81 -5.40
N SER A 31 -9.22 -3.60 -5.67
CA SER A 31 -8.18 -3.38 -6.68
C SER A 31 -6.85 -4.00 -6.26
N ALA A 32 -6.63 -4.21 -4.96
CA ALA A 32 -5.47 -4.91 -4.45
C ALA A 32 -5.63 -6.42 -4.70
N GLY A 33 -4.70 -7.00 -5.45
CA GLY A 33 -4.70 -8.44 -5.73
C GLY A 33 -4.23 -9.26 -4.52
N PRO A 34 -4.70 -10.51 -4.35
CA PRO A 34 -4.53 -11.32 -3.13
C PRO A 34 -3.08 -11.74 -2.80
N ARG A 35 -2.10 -11.37 -3.63
CA ARG A 35 -0.69 -11.76 -3.46
C ARG A 35 0.14 -10.75 -2.67
N PHE A 36 -0.38 -9.54 -2.47
CA PHE A 36 0.35 -8.47 -1.81
C PHE A 36 0.09 -8.50 -0.30
N LYS A 37 1.02 -7.93 0.48
CA LYS A 37 0.73 -7.64 1.88
C LYS A 37 -0.10 -6.37 1.91
N ASP A 38 -1.34 -6.50 2.37
CA ASP A 38 -2.31 -5.42 2.34
C ASP A 38 -2.66 -4.97 3.76
N ILE A 39 -2.58 -3.66 4.00
CA ILE A 39 -3.16 -3.03 5.18
C ILE A 39 -4.40 -2.28 4.71
N ILE A 40 -5.57 -2.85 5.01
CA ILE A 40 -6.87 -2.25 4.69
C ILE A 40 -7.44 -1.59 5.94
N THR A 41 -7.77 -0.30 5.84
CA THR A 41 -8.31 0.49 6.94
C THR A 41 -9.81 0.72 6.71
N PRO A 42 -10.65 0.75 7.75
CA PRO A 42 -12.10 0.93 7.54
C PRO A 42 -12.43 2.31 6.97
N THR A 43 -11.60 3.32 7.28
CA THR A 43 -11.77 4.71 6.85
C THR A 43 -10.43 5.36 6.51
N GLY A 44 -10.45 6.38 5.67
CA GLY A 44 -9.26 7.16 5.28
C GLY A 44 -9.43 7.95 3.98
N GLY A 45 -10.31 7.49 3.09
CA GLY A 45 -10.51 8.07 1.76
C GLY A 45 -9.25 8.04 0.89
N HIS A 46 -9.32 8.64 -0.31
CA HIS A 46 -8.24 8.56 -1.30
C HIS A 46 -6.90 9.23 -0.92
N VAL A 47 -6.91 10.21 0.00
CA VAL A 47 -5.73 11.04 0.32
C VAL A 47 -5.29 10.87 1.79
N GLY A 48 -6.13 10.24 2.61
CA GLY A 48 -6.01 10.28 4.07
C GLY A 48 -5.84 8.93 4.76
N TRP A 49 -5.56 7.85 4.04
CA TRP A 49 -5.37 6.50 4.59
C TRP A 49 -4.45 6.49 5.80
N PRO A 50 -4.73 5.86 6.95
CA PRO A 50 -5.91 5.78 7.84
C PRO A 50 -6.18 7.03 8.70
N GLN A 51 -5.38 8.09 8.57
CA GLN A 51 -5.50 9.29 9.42
C GLN A 51 -6.77 10.14 9.17
N GLY A 52 -7.58 9.81 8.16
CA GLY A 52 -8.86 10.45 7.89
C GLY A 52 -8.73 11.76 7.11
N TRP A 53 -9.69 12.68 7.27
CA TRP A 53 -9.86 13.85 6.38
C TRP A 53 -8.74 14.91 6.42
N LEU A 54 -7.92 14.93 7.49
CA LEU A 54 -6.89 15.96 7.69
C LEU A 54 -5.50 15.36 8.03
N PRO A 55 -4.94 14.47 7.21
CA PRO A 55 -3.71 13.72 7.53
C PRO A 55 -2.48 14.64 7.72
N TRP A 56 -2.48 15.82 7.08
CA TRP A 56 -1.42 16.82 7.23
C TRP A 56 -1.32 17.41 8.63
N THR A 57 -2.39 17.37 9.43
CA THR A 57 -2.36 17.86 10.83
C THR A 57 -1.47 17.01 11.73
N GLN A 58 -1.20 15.77 11.33
CA GLN A 58 -0.26 14.85 11.97
C GLN A 58 0.98 14.62 11.10
N GLY A 59 1.22 15.47 10.10
CA GLY A 59 2.36 15.38 9.21
C GLY A 59 2.47 14.05 8.46
N PHE A 60 1.36 13.36 8.20
CA PHE A 60 1.33 12.02 7.59
C PHE A 60 2.07 10.94 8.41
N GLY A 61 2.27 11.16 9.71
CA GLY A 61 3.16 10.34 10.54
C GLY A 61 2.87 8.84 10.50
N TRP A 62 1.60 8.41 10.51
CA TRP A 62 1.28 6.99 10.46
C TRP A 62 1.71 6.35 9.13
N ILE A 63 1.42 6.99 7.99
CA ILE A 63 1.80 6.47 6.67
C ILE A 63 3.31 6.40 6.56
N SER A 64 4.00 7.49 6.95
CA SER A 64 5.45 7.55 6.89
C SER A 64 6.10 6.49 7.76
N ASN A 65 5.65 6.32 9.01
CA ASN A 65 6.19 5.30 9.90
C ASN A 65 5.91 3.89 9.38
N THR A 66 4.70 3.62 8.87
CA THR A 66 4.35 2.30 8.32
C THR A 66 5.22 1.95 7.11
N ALA A 67 5.48 2.92 6.22
CA ALA A 67 6.36 2.73 5.08
C ALA A 67 7.82 2.46 5.52
N LEU A 68 8.29 3.18 6.54
CA LEU A 68 9.62 2.97 7.13
C LEU A 68 9.74 1.60 7.79
N ASP A 69 8.79 1.22 8.63
CA ASP A 69 8.76 -0.08 9.33
C ASP A 69 8.77 -1.24 8.33
N PHE A 70 8.02 -1.12 7.23
CA PHE A 70 8.04 -2.11 6.16
C PHE A 70 9.41 -2.18 5.46
N ALA A 71 9.99 -1.03 5.11
CA ALA A 71 11.30 -0.98 4.48
C ALA A 71 12.39 -1.56 5.39
N GLU A 72 12.36 -1.26 6.69
CA GLU A 72 13.27 -1.81 7.70
C GLU A 72 13.09 -3.33 7.82
N THR A 73 11.85 -3.82 7.84
CA THR A 73 11.57 -5.27 7.88
C THR A 73 12.13 -5.99 6.66
N VAL A 74 11.93 -5.43 5.46
CA VAL A 74 12.45 -5.99 4.21
C VAL A 74 13.98 -5.94 4.18
N ALA A 75 14.59 -4.86 4.67
CA ALA A 75 16.03 -4.74 4.75
C ALA A 75 16.63 -5.75 5.75
N ALA A 76 16.04 -5.88 6.94
CA ALA A 76 16.50 -6.82 7.96
C ALA A 76 16.46 -8.27 7.45
N ASP A 77 15.38 -8.67 6.77
CA ASP A 77 15.25 -9.99 6.14
C ASP A 77 16.34 -10.24 5.08
N LYS A 78 16.62 -9.23 4.25
CA LYS A 78 17.65 -9.30 3.21
C LYS A 78 19.08 -9.48 3.76
N TYR A 79 19.35 -8.99 4.97
CA TYR A 79 20.66 -9.04 5.61
C TYR A 79 20.72 -9.99 6.81
N ALA A 80 19.75 -10.91 6.93
CA ALA A 80 19.68 -11.89 8.01
C ALA A 80 20.64 -13.08 7.88
N ASP A 81 21.50 -13.08 6.84
CA ASP A 81 22.56 -14.07 6.57
C ASP A 81 23.97 -13.54 6.89
#